data_AF-A0A1B8U7G5-F1
#
_entry.id   AF-A0A1B8U7G5-F1
#
_cell.length_a   1.000
_cell.length_b   1.000
_cell.length_c   1.000
_cell.angle_alpha   90.00
_cell.angle_beta   90.00
_cell.angle_gamma   90.00
#
_symmetry.space_group_name_H-M   'P 1'
#
loop_
_entity.id
_entity.type
_entity.pdbx_description
1 polymer ?
#
loop_
_entity_poly.entity_id
_entity_poly.type
_entity_poly.pdbx_seq_one_letter_code
_entity_poly.pdbx_strand_id
1 'polypeptide(L)' 'MKIKTLFFGITSDLVNASELEIEVDENSSVENFKSILKDEFSSLEKINSYAIAVNEEYAENETLLKVGDVVAVIPPVSGG' A
#
# COMPACT_ATOMS: atom_id res chain seq x y z
N MET A 1 -4.98 12.66 -6.34
CA MET A 1 -5.53 12.68 -4.96
C MET A 1 -4.52 12.09 -3.99
N LYS A 2 -4.61 12.44 -2.70
CA LYS A 2 -3.73 11.89 -1.65
C LYS A 2 -4.42 10.77 -0.89
N ILE A 3 -3.72 9.67 -0.68
CA ILE A 3 -4.18 8.51 0.06
C ILE A 3 -3.31 8.33 1.30
N LYS A 4 -3.97 8.24 2.46
CA LYS A 4 -3.30 7.92 3.72
C LYS A 4 -2.89 6.45 3.68
N THR A 5 -1.60 6.19 3.74
CA THR A 5 -1.02 4.86 3.60
C THR A 5 -0.31 4.46 4.87
N LEU A 6 -0.68 3.30 5.42
CA LEU A 6 -0.11 2.70 6.62
C LEU A 6 0.81 1.54 6.23
N PHE A 7 1.96 1.46 6.88
CA PHE A 7 2.95 0.40 6.68
C PHE A 7 3.17 -0.36 7.97
N PHE A 8 3.43 -1.67 7.87
CA PHE A 8 3.51 -2.57 9.02
C PHE A 8 4.71 -3.50 8.90
N GLY A 9 5.35 -3.81 10.03
CA GLY A 9 6.50 -4.73 10.07
C GLY A 9 7.55 -4.38 9.03
N ILE A 10 7.98 -5.38 8.24
CA ILE A 10 9.04 -5.20 7.24
C ILE A 10 8.73 -4.12 6.20
N THR A 11 7.45 -3.85 5.85
CA THR A 11 7.15 -2.77 4.90
C THR A 11 7.46 -1.41 5.51
N SER A 12 7.19 -1.21 6.81
CA SER A 12 7.53 0.03 7.53
C SER A 12 9.04 0.24 7.67
N ASP A 13 9.81 -0.83 7.89
CA ASP A 13 11.28 -0.78 7.92
C ASP A 13 11.85 -0.41 6.54
N LEU A 14 11.30 -0.99 5.47
CA LEU A 14 11.77 -0.78 4.09
C LEU A 14 11.50 0.65 3.58
N VAL A 15 10.39 1.26 3.99
CA VAL A 15 10.04 2.65 3.63
C VAL A 15 10.47 3.68 4.68
N ASN A 16 10.99 3.22 5.83
CA ASN A 16 11.39 4.04 6.97
C ASN A 16 10.27 4.95 7.53
N ALA A 17 9.02 4.48 7.45
CA ALA A 17 7.86 5.20 7.93
C ALA A 17 6.72 4.23 8.28
N SER A 18 5.93 4.57 9.30
CA SER A 18 4.69 3.83 9.63
C SER A 18 3.47 4.37 8.90
N GLU A 19 3.53 5.63 8.45
CA GLU A 19 2.44 6.33 7.76
C GLU A 19 3.01 7.34 6.77
N LEU A 20 2.43 7.41 5.56
CA LEU A 20 2.73 8.41 4.53
C LEU A 20 1.44 8.83 3.79
N GLU A 21 1.46 10.02 3.18
CA GLU A 21 0.49 10.39 2.16
C GLU A 21 1.08 10.11 0.78
N ILE A 22 0.43 9.23 0.00
CA ILE A 22 0.87 8.88 -1.35
C ILE A 22 -0.05 9.57 -2.36
N GLU A 23 0.55 10.21 -3.36
CA GLU A 23 -0.18 10.85 -4.45
C GLU A 23 -0.51 9.84 -5.55
N VAL A 24 -1.78 9.79 -5.95
CA VAL A 24 -2.27 8.90 -7.02
C VAL A 24 -3.22 9.64 -7.94
N ASP A 25 -3.40 9.16 -9.17
CA ASP A 25 -4.41 9.70 -10.08
C ASP A 25 -5.85 9.47 -9.58
N GLU A 26 -6.78 10.31 -10.03
CA GLU A 26 -8.21 10.05 -9.80
C GLU A 26 -8.62 8.72 -10.46
N ASN A 27 -9.38 7.89 -9.73
CA ASN A 27 -9.74 6.52 -10.14
C ASN A 27 -8.57 5.53 -10.22
N SER A 28 -7.49 5.75 -9.46
CA SER A 28 -6.43 4.76 -9.32
C SER A 28 -6.94 3.48 -8.66
N SER A 29 -6.61 2.34 -9.24
CA SER A 29 -6.84 1.03 -8.65
C SER A 29 -5.76 0.68 -7.63
N VAL A 30 -6.00 -0.35 -6.82
CA VAL A 30 -5.00 -0.95 -5.93
C VAL A 30 -3.77 -1.43 -6.71
N GLU A 31 -3.94 -1.96 -7.93
CA GLU A 31 -2.82 -2.35 -8.78
C GLU A 31 -1.93 -1.17 -9.20
N ASN A 32 -2.56 -0.06 -9.62
CA ASN A 32 -1.83 1.16 -9.96
C ASN A 32 -1.11 1.71 -8.72
N PHE A 33 -1.77 1.73 -7.56
CA PHE A 33 -1.19 2.14 -6.30
C PHE A 33 0.04 1.30 -5.91
N LYS A 34 -0.03 -0.03 -6.07
CA LYS A 34 1.14 -0.92 -5.84
C LYS A 34 2.30 -0.57 -6.76
N SER A 35 2.04 -0.16 -7.99
CA SER A 35 3.08 0.26 -8.94
C SER A 35 3.74 1.56 -8.49
N ILE A 36 2.93 2.58 -8.15
CA ILE A 36 3.41 3.87 -7.61
C ILE A 36 4.29 3.64 -6.38
N LEU A 37 3.88 2.79 -5.44
CA LEU A 37 4.68 2.47 -4.27
C LEU A 37 6.05 1.86 -4.60
N LYS A 38 6.15 1.03 -5.65
CA LYS A 38 7.43 0.43 -6.07
C LYS A 38 8.33 1.44 -6.77
N ASP A 39 7.74 2.33 -7.56
CA ASP A 39 8.46 3.43 -8.19
C ASP A 39 9.03 4.42 -7.15
N GLU A 40 8.24 4.77 -6.13
CA GLU A 40 8.72 5.65 -5.04
C GLU A 40 9.66 4.94 -4.06
N PHE A 41 9.39 3.67 -3.76
CA PHE A 41 10.14 2.87 -2.78
C PHE A 41 10.60 1.55 -3.39
N SER A 42 11.67 1.58 -4.18
CA SER A 42 12.25 0.38 -4.82
C SER A 42 12.66 -0.70 -3.81
N SER A 43 12.84 -0.34 -2.53
CA SER A 43 13.01 -1.30 -1.42
C SER A 43 11.85 -2.29 -1.27
N LEU A 44 10.63 -1.92 -1.65
CA LEU A 44 9.45 -2.80 -1.63
C LEU A 44 9.52 -3.90 -2.69
N GLU A 45 10.40 -3.80 -3.69
CA GLU A 45 10.65 -4.91 -4.63
C GLU A 45 11.37 -6.09 -3.97
N LYS A 46 11.99 -5.88 -2.80
CA LYS A 46 12.70 -6.93 -2.05
C LYS A 46 11.76 -7.95 -1.40
N ILE A 47 10.47 -7.65 -1.32
CA ILE A 47 9.46 -8.56 -0.77
C ILE A 47 8.64 -9.17 -1.91
N ASN A 48 8.57 -10.51 -1.94
CA ASN A 48 7.91 -11.24 -3.03
C ASN A 48 6.40 -10.99 -3.13
N SER A 49 5.76 -10.63 -2.02
CA SER A 49 4.32 -10.34 -1.99
C SER A 49 3.95 -9.52 -0.77
N TYR A 50 2.95 -8.67 -0.90
CA TYR A 50 2.24 -7.99 0.17
C TYR A 50 0.78 -7.80 -0.25
N ALA A 51 -0.11 -7.85 0.73
CA ALA A 51 -1.52 -7.58 0.52
C ALA A 51 -1.81 -6.08 0.72
N ILE A 52 -2.93 -5.64 0.17
CA ILE A 52 -3.45 -4.29 0.40
C ILE A 52 -4.79 -4.44 1.10
N ALA A 53 -5.02 -3.64 2.13
CA ALA A 53 -6.34 -3.44 2.70
C ALA A 53 -6.76 -1.98 2.52
N VAL A 54 -8.02 -1.75 2.20
CA VAL A 54 -8.65 -0.43 2.06
C VAL A 54 -9.73 -0.36 3.12
N ASN A 55 -9.63 0.61 4.03
CA ASN A 55 -10.57 0.78 5.16
C ASN A 55 -10.77 -0.52 5.97
N GLU A 56 -9.66 -1.12 6.39
CA GLU A 56 -9.62 -2.34 7.23
C GLU A 56 -10.11 -3.63 6.56
N GLU A 57 -10.40 -3.61 5.26
CA GLU A 57 -10.80 -4.79 4.47
C GLU A 57 -9.79 -5.09 3.35
N TYR A 58 -9.44 -6.37 3.15
CA TYR A 58 -8.55 -6.76 2.06
C TYR A 58 -9.16 -6.39 0.70
N ALA A 59 -8.35 -5.76 -0.15
CA ALA A 59 -8.78 -5.27 -1.44
C ALA A 59 -8.09 -6.02 -2.59
N GLU A 60 -8.87 -6.32 -3.63
CA GLU A 60 -8.38 -6.87 -4.88
C GLU A 60 -7.73 -5.78 -5.75
N ASN A 61 -6.91 -6.20 -6.72
CA ASN A 61 -6.16 -5.29 -7.60
C ASN A 61 -7.05 -4.29 -8.35
N GLU A 62 -8.25 -4.71 -8.76
CA GLU A 62 -9.23 -3.86 -9.46
C GLU A 62 -9.97 -2.86 -8.55
N THR A 63 -9.80 -2.95 -7.23
CA THR A 63 -10.48 -2.05 -6.28
C THR A 63 -10.05 -0.62 -6.52
N LEU A 64 -11.01 0.28 -6.78
CA LEU A 64 -10.75 1.70 -6.99
C LEU A 64 -10.61 2.43 -5.66
N LEU A 65 -9.49 3.12 -5.49
CA LEU A 65 -9.25 4.01 -4.36
C LEU A 65 -10.07 5.29 -4.51
N LYS A 66 -10.48 5.84 -3.37
CA LYS A 66 -11.26 7.07 -3.28
C LYS A 66 -10.61 8.05 -2.33
N VAL A 67 -10.96 9.32 -2.49
CA VAL A 67 -10.54 10.38 -1.57
C VAL A 67 -11.02 10.06 -0.16
N GLY A 68 -10.09 10.07 0.79
CA GLY A 68 -10.36 9.77 2.20
C GLY A 68 -10.17 8.31 2.60
N ASP A 69 -9.89 7.42 1.65
CA ASP A 69 -9.54 6.03 1.98
C ASP A 69 -8.24 5.95 2.77
N VAL A 70 -8.21 5.01 3.71
CA VAL A 70 -6.99 4.58 4.40
C VAL A 70 -6.56 3.25 3.82
N VAL A 71 -5.33 3.22 3.31
CA VAL A 71 -4.75 2.03 2.67
C VAL A 71 -3.65 1.46 3.56
N ALA A 72 -3.68 0.15 3.81
CA ALA A 72 -2.66 -0.55 4.57
C ALA A 72 -1.85 -1.47 3.66
N VAL A 73 -0.52 -1.38 3.75
CA VAL A 73 0.44 -2.25 3.06
C VAL A 73 0.82 -3.39 4.00
N ILE A 74 0.16 -4.53 3.84
CA ILE A 74 0.23 -5.66 4.76
C ILE A 74 1.32 -6.64 4.28
N PRO A 75 2.47 -6.74 4.97
CA PRO A 75 3.50 -7.73 4.62
C PRO A 75 2.95 -9.16 4.77
N PRO A 76 3.61 -10.17 4.18
CA PRO A 76 3.19 -11.55 4.32
C PRO A 76 3.23 -11.92 5.80
N VAL A 77 2.05 -12.23 6.35
CA VAL A 77 1.93 -12.59 7.76
C VAL A 77 2.57 -13.95 7.97
N SER A 78 3.56 -14.02 8.84
CA SER A 78 4.07 -15.30 9.36
C SER A 78 3.04 -15.79 10.37
N GLY A 79 1.95 -16.40 9.89
CA GLY A 79 0.96 -17.02 10.77
C GLY A 79 1.67 -17.99 11.73
N GLY A 80 1.40 -17.85 13.02
CA GLY A 80 1.83 -18.79 14.06
C GLY A 80 1.07 -20.10 14.00
#